data_AF-A0A9P4MAL8-F1
#
_entry.id   AF-A0A9P4MAL8-F1
#
_cell.length_a   1.000
_cell.length_b   1.000
_cell.length_c   1.000
_cell.angle_alpha   90.00
_cell.angle_beta   90.00
_cell.angle_gamma   90.00
#
_symmetry.space_group_name_H-M   'P 1'
#
loop_
_entity.id
_entity.type
_entity.pdbx_description
1 polymer ?
#
loop_
_entity_poly.entity_id
_entity_poly.type
_entity_poly.pdbx_seq_one_letter_code
_entity_poly.pdbx_strand_id
1 'polypeptide(L)'
;YEKALQTHIDHAKKWGYPLYMARENAADGMFNKVAYIMTVLLNELYKPADERVEWLFYFDVDSIVMNQQIPLEIFEPPSDFSHINWIAGRDWNGLNAGVLMIRVCQWSLNLMTRTMTYKHYHQDEDYVFEEQSIFARLTEKDEEFKKEMIYVPRSWFNAYFYQLQEAKPGILLSHFPHPDFKWHIYEWLKILDADKDEQYNPVYNKPYEETDYPKEIKRFW
;
A
#
# COMPACT_ATOMS: atom_id res chain seq x y z
N TYR A 1 15.47 -8.27 0.67
CA TYR A 1 14.33 -7.89 1.53
C TYR A 1 14.73 -6.94 2.65
N GLU A 2 15.65 -7.27 3.56
CA GLU A 2 16.04 -6.32 4.64
C GLU A 2 16.49 -4.94 4.13
N LYS A 3 17.24 -4.86 3.03
CA LYS A 3 17.60 -3.57 2.42
C LYS A 3 16.40 -2.80 1.85
N ALA A 4 15.42 -3.51 1.29
CA ALA A 4 14.19 -2.90 0.79
C ALA A 4 13.35 -2.39 1.98
N LEU A 5 13.21 -3.20 3.02
CA LEU A 5 12.58 -2.82 4.28
C LEU A 5 13.24 -1.59 4.92
N GLN A 6 14.57 -1.47 4.85
CA GLN A 6 15.27 -0.29 5.36
C GLN A 6 14.77 1.00 4.70
N THR A 7 14.42 0.98 3.40
CA THR A 7 13.87 2.18 2.72
C THR A 7 12.52 2.62 3.29
N HIS A 8 11.70 1.67 3.77
CA HIS A 8 10.44 1.95 4.47
C HIS A 8 10.69 2.44 5.90
N ILE A 9 11.65 1.84 6.61
CA ILE A 9 12.05 2.30 7.96
C ILE A 9 12.55 3.75 7.92
N ASP A 10 13.40 4.08 6.94
CA ASP A 10 13.95 5.43 6.77
C ASP A 10 12.84 6.44 6.46
N HIS A 11 11.87 6.05 5.62
CA HIS A 11 10.73 6.89 5.26
C HIS A 11 9.81 7.14 6.45
N ALA A 12 9.42 6.07 7.16
CA ALA A 12 8.61 6.15 8.37
C ALA A 12 9.29 7.02 9.43
N LYS A 13 10.59 6.84 9.65
CA LYS A 13 11.36 7.67 10.59
C LYS A 13 11.38 9.13 10.20
N LYS A 14 11.54 9.44 8.91
CA LYS A 14 11.59 10.82 8.40
C LYS A 14 10.27 11.57 8.65
N TRP A 15 9.14 10.90 8.45
CA TRP A 15 7.82 11.51 8.58
C TRP A 15 7.17 11.27 9.96
N GLY A 16 7.82 10.53 10.84
CA GLY A 16 7.32 10.25 12.20
C GLY A 16 6.22 9.19 12.25
N TYR A 17 6.13 8.32 11.23
CA TYR A 17 5.12 7.26 11.20
C TYR A 17 5.51 6.07 12.09
N PRO A 18 4.57 5.49 12.85
CA PRO A 18 4.80 4.20 13.49
C PRO A 18 4.91 3.11 12.42
N LEU A 19 5.82 2.16 12.62
CA LEU A 19 6.00 1.02 11.74
C LEU A 19 5.66 -0.27 12.48
N TYR A 20 4.69 -1.01 11.95
CA TYR A 20 4.26 -2.31 12.45
C TYR A 20 4.80 -3.41 11.54
N MET A 21 5.37 -4.46 12.12
CA MET A 21 6.00 -5.53 11.37
C MET A 21 5.72 -6.90 11.95
N ALA A 22 5.16 -7.78 11.12
CA ALA A 22 5.09 -9.21 11.41
C ALA A 22 6.43 -9.86 11.02
N ARG A 23 7.10 -10.49 11.99
CA ARG A 23 8.30 -11.32 11.75
C ARG A 23 8.00 -12.81 11.75
N GLU A 24 6.82 -13.19 12.20
CA GLU A 24 6.33 -14.57 12.32
C GLU A 24 4.94 -14.69 11.69
N ASN A 25 4.57 -15.91 11.32
CA ASN A 25 3.25 -16.20 10.76
C ASN A 25 2.26 -16.63 11.84
N ALA A 26 1.11 -15.96 11.90
CA ALA A 26 -0.03 -16.31 12.73
C ALA A 26 -1.18 -16.97 11.93
N ALA A 27 -1.17 -16.82 10.60
CA ALA A 27 -2.10 -17.47 9.69
C ALA A 27 -1.38 -18.00 8.44
N ASP A 28 -2.04 -18.89 7.70
CA ASP A 28 -1.45 -19.58 6.55
C ASP A 28 -1.36 -18.68 5.32
N GLY A 29 -0.26 -18.83 4.57
CA GLY A 29 -0.07 -18.22 3.26
C GLY A 29 -0.29 -16.71 3.27
N MET A 30 -1.06 -16.23 2.28
CA MET A 30 -1.31 -14.79 2.16
C MET A 30 -2.33 -14.26 3.17
N PHE A 31 -3.03 -15.12 3.92
CA PHE A 31 -3.93 -14.67 4.99
C PHE A 31 -3.18 -14.14 6.22
N ASN A 32 -1.87 -14.38 6.32
CA ASN A 32 -1.05 -13.81 7.40
C ASN A 32 -1.11 -12.27 7.41
N LYS A 33 -1.12 -11.63 6.23
CA LYS A 33 -1.22 -10.16 6.17
C LYS A 33 -2.57 -9.67 6.71
N VAL A 34 -3.65 -10.37 6.40
CA VAL A 34 -5.01 -10.04 6.86
C VAL A 34 -5.10 -10.14 8.39
N ALA A 35 -4.58 -11.24 8.96
CA ALA A 35 -4.52 -11.43 10.41
C ALA A 35 -3.69 -10.34 11.11
N TYR A 36 -2.55 -9.96 10.52
CA TYR A 36 -1.70 -8.92 11.08
C TYR A 36 -2.32 -7.52 10.99
N ILE A 37 -2.88 -7.14 9.84
CA ILE A 37 -3.61 -5.89 9.67
C ILE A 37 -4.75 -5.79 10.68
N MET A 38 -5.51 -6.88 10.87
CA MET A 38 -6.59 -6.92 11.87
C MET A 38 -6.08 -6.71 13.30
N THR A 39 -4.91 -7.24 13.65
CA THR A 39 -4.27 -7.00 14.95
C THR A 39 -3.92 -5.52 15.15
N VAL A 40 -3.33 -4.88 14.13
CA VAL A 40 -2.99 -3.46 14.17
C VAL A 40 -4.26 -2.60 14.26
N LEU A 41 -5.27 -2.89 13.43
CA LEU A 41 -6.56 -2.20 13.46
C LEU A 41 -7.20 -2.25 14.85
N LEU A 42 -7.28 -3.42 15.48
CA LEU A 42 -7.83 -3.55 16.83
C LEU A 42 -7.04 -2.72 17.85
N ASN A 43 -5.72 -2.80 17.82
CA ASN A 43 -4.86 -2.04 18.74
C ASN A 43 -5.04 -0.52 18.57
N GLU A 44 -5.16 -0.02 17.35
CA GLU A 44 -5.42 1.41 17.09
C GLU A 44 -6.86 1.82 17.43
N LEU A 45 -7.84 0.94 17.22
CA LEU A 45 -9.25 1.21 17.55
C LEU A 45 -9.50 1.25 19.06
N TYR A 46 -8.67 0.60 19.89
CA TYR A 46 -8.75 0.68 21.35
C TYR A 46 -8.17 1.98 21.94
N LYS A 47 -7.45 2.78 21.15
CA LYS A 47 -6.93 4.08 21.59
C LYS A 47 -7.99 5.17 21.44
N PRO A 48 -7.89 6.28 22.21
CA PRO A 48 -8.60 7.51 21.92
C PRO A 48 -8.39 7.99 20.47
N ALA A 49 -9.39 8.65 19.89
CA ALA A 49 -9.37 9.04 18.48
C ALA A 49 -8.24 10.01 18.13
N ASP A 50 -7.81 10.83 19.09
CA ASP A 50 -6.70 11.78 18.99
C ASP A 50 -5.31 11.16 19.23
N GLU A 51 -5.25 9.90 19.68
CA GLU A 51 -4.00 9.17 19.93
C GLU A 51 -3.72 8.04 18.92
N ARG A 52 -4.71 7.69 18.07
CA ARG A 52 -4.59 6.64 17.05
C ARG A 52 -4.20 7.19 15.70
N VAL A 53 -3.57 6.35 14.88
CA VAL A 53 -3.37 6.68 13.46
C VAL A 53 -4.71 6.62 12.72
N GLU A 54 -4.89 7.49 11.72
CA GLU A 54 -6.11 7.52 10.91
C GLU A 54 -6.07 6.49 9.77
N TRP A 55 -4.88 6.29 9.20
CA TRP A 55 -4.64 5.41 8.06
C TRP A 55 -3.49 4.45 8.32
N LEU A 56 -3.64 3.22 7.84
CA LEU A 56 -2.55 2.26 7.69
C LEU A 56 -2.13 2.25 6.23
N PHE A 57 -0.83 2.34 5.99
CA PHE A 57 -0.21 2.10 4.69
C PHE A 57 0.43 0.71 4.72
N TYR A 58 -0.25 -0.27 4.15
CA TYR A 58 0.25 -1.64 4.04
C TYR A 58 1.16 -1.77 2.82
N PHE A 59 2.25 -2.52 2.94
CA PHE A 59 3.14 -2.86 1.82
C PHE A 59 3.69 -4.28 1.96
N ASP A 60 3.83 -4.97 0.84
CA ASP A 60 4.54 -6.25 0.73
C ASP A 60 6.06 -6.01 0.77
N VAL A 61 6.80 -6.98 1.29
CA VAL A 61 8.26 -6.86 1.55
C VAL A 61 9.10 -6.75 0.27
N ASP A 62 8.52 -7.09 -0.88
CA ASP A 62 9.09 -6.92 -2.22
C ASP A 62 8.75 -5.55 -2.83
N SER A 63 8.60 -4.52 -1.99
CA SER A 63 8.48 -3.12 -2.39
C SER A 63 9.63 -2.27 -1.85
N ILE A 64 9.91 -1.15 -2.52
CA ILE A 64 10.97 -0.20 -2.15
C ILE A 64 10.42 1.22 -2.19
N VAL A 65 10.66 2.00 -1.14
CA VAL A 65 10.40 3.45 -1.17
C VAL A 65 11.48 4.13 -2.00
N MET A 66 11.06 4.65 -3.14
CA MET A 66 11.87 5.32 -4.15
C MET A 66 12.09 6.81 -3.86
N ASN A 67 11.15 7.47 -3.19
CA ASN A 67 11.25 8.88 -2.88
C ASN A 67 10.96 9.13 -1.40
N GLN A 68 11.99 9.53 -0.66
CA GLN A 68 11.91 9.76 0.77
C GLN A 68 11.19 11.10 1.11
N GLN A 69 10.99 11.97 0.12
CA GLN A 69 10.38 13.30 0.28
C GLN A 69 8.86 13.32 0.13
N ILE A 70 8.22 12.18 -0.11
CA ILE A 70 6.77 12.13 -0.35
C ILE A 70 6.05 11.69 0.93
N PRO A 71 5.28 12.57 1.60
CA PRO A 71 4.43 12.18 2.73
C PRO A 71 3.32 11.23 2.27
N LEU A 72 2.84 10.35 3.15
CA LEU A 72 1.72 9.46 2.82
C LEU A 72 0.37 10.17 2.80
N GLU A 73 0.24 11.26 3.55
CA GLU A 73 -1.00 12.04 3.72
C GLU A 73 -1.47 12.65 2.39
N ILE A 74 -0.58 12.82 1.41
CA ILE A 74 -0.97 13.34 0.09
C ILE A 74 -1.98 12.42 -0.63
N PHE A 75 -2.00 11.15 -0.27
CA PHE A 75 -2.86 10.14 -0.87
C PHE A 75 -4.18 9.96 -0.12
N GLU A 76 -4.36 10.66 1.00
CA GLU A 76 -5.63 10.62 1.72
C GLU A 76 -6.75 11.26 0.89
N PRO A 77 -7.99 10.74 1.00
CA PRO A 77 -9.13 11.35 0.34
C PRO A 77 -9.41 12.75 0.93
N PRO A 78 -9.79 13.73 0.10
CA PRO A 78 -10.24 15.02 0.62
C PRO A 78 -11.58 14.87 1.36
N SER A 79 -11.96 15.90 2.12
CA SER A 79 -13.12 15.88 3.01
C SER A 79 -14.43 15.46 2.34
N ASP A 80 -14.63 15.81 1.08
CA ASP A 80 -15.85 15.47 0.31
C ASP A 80 -15.96 13.96 0.03
N PHE A 81 -14.85 13.22 0.20
CA PHE A 81 -14.73 11.78 0.03
C PHE A 81 -14.41 11.07 1.35
N SER A 82 -14.82 11.63 2.49
CA SER A 82 -14.58 11.06 3.83
C SER A 82 -15.19 9.66 4.05
N HIS A 83 -16.12 9.25 3.19
CA HIS A 83 -16.71 7.91 3.19
C HIS A 83 -15.74 6.83 2.69
N ILE A 84 -14.66 7.21 2.00
CA ILE A 84 -13.65 6.26 1.53
C ILE A 84 -12.81 5.75 2.71
N ASN A 85 -12.70 4.44 2.80
CA ASN A 85 -11.98 3.68 3.83
C ASN A 85 -10.92 2.75 3.25
N TRP A 86 -10.94 2.49 1.94
CA TRP A 86 -10.01 1.59 1.26
C TRP A 86 -9.53 2.18 -0.07
N ILE A 87 -8.22 2.29 -0.22
CA ILE A 87 -7.59 2.80 -1.44
C ILE A 87 -6.62 1.75 -1.97
N ALA A 88 -6.83 1.36 -3.23
CA ALA A 88 -6.01 0.35 -3.88
C ALA A 88 -5.57 0.79 -5.28
N GLY A 89 -4.49 0.19 -5.75
CA GLY A 89 -4.11 0.19 -7.16
C GLY A 89 -4.81 -0.96 -7.91
N ARG A 90 -5.05 -0.75 -9.20
CA ARG A 90 -5.57 -1.78 -10.12
C ARG A 90 -4.54 -2.12 -11.18
N ASP A 91 -4.39 -3.40 -11.49
CA ASP A 91 -3.61 -3.91 -12.62
C ASP A 91 -4.49 -4.73 -13.57
N TRP A 92 -3.88 -5.44 -14.52
CA TRP A 92 -4.59 -6.29 -15.49
C TRP A 92 -5.29 -7.50 -14.84
N ASN A 93 -4.90 -7.88 -13.63
CA ASN A 93 -5.51 -8.94 -12.81
C ASN A 93 -6.58 -8.40 -11.85
N GLY A 94 -6.81 -7.08 -11.81
CA GLY A 94 -7.78 -6.44 -10.92
C GLY A 94 -7.11 -5.74 -9.74
N LEU A 95 -7.72 -5.84 -8.55
CA LEU A 95 -7.17 -5.29 -7.32
C LEU A 95 -5.76 -5.86 -7.08
N ASN A 96 -4.78 -5.00 -6.79
CA ASN A 96 -3.49 -5.43 -6.26
C ASN A 96 -3.41 -5.15 -4.75
N ALA A 97 -3.25 -6.21 -3.95
CA ALA A 97 -3.22 -6.16 -2.49
C ALA A 97 -1.80 -6.11 -1.90
N GLY A 98 -0.79 -5.80 -2.73
CA GLY A 98 0.59 -5.68 -2.28
C GLY A 98 0.92 -4.32 -1.69
N VAL A 99 0.17 -3.27 -2.04
CA VAL A 99 0.25 -1.97 -1.34
C VAL A 99 -1.15 -1.35 -1.28
N LEU A 100 -1.58 -0.96 -0.08
CA LEU A 100 -2.96 -0.55 0.22
C LEU A 100 -2.95 0.60 1.24
N MET A 101 -3.91 1.52 1.14
CA MET A 101 -4.26 2.41 2.25
C MET A 101 -5.59 1.97 2.86
N ILE A 102 -5.58 1.82 4.19
CA ILE A 102 -6.68 1.23 4.96
C ILE A 102 -7.01 2.18 6.11
N ARG A 103 -8.20 2.75 6.14
CA ARG A 103 -8.62 3.63 7.23
C ARG A 103 -8.78 2.82 8.52
N VAL A 104 -8.30 3.33 9.63
CA VAL A 104 -8.53 2.75 10.97
C VAL A 104 -9.97 3.04 11.40
N CYS A 105 -10.88 2.13 11.06
CA CYS A 105 -12.30 2.24 11.36
C CYS A 105 -12.97 0.86 11.44
N GLN A 106 -14.22 0.84 11.95
CA GLN A 106 -15.01 -0.39 12.06
C GLN A 106 -15.24 -1.06 10.69
N TRP A 107 -15.40 -0.27 9.62
CA TRP A 107 -15.59 -0.79 8.27
C TRP A 107 -14.40 -1.67 7.84
N SER A 108 -13.17 -1.22 8.08
CA SER A 108 -11.96 -1.98 7.74
C SER A 108 -11.82 -3.25 8.58
N LEU A 109 -12.21 -3.19 9.86
CA LEU A 109 -12.24 -4.37 10.73
C LEU A 109 -13.25 -5.41 10.23
N ASN A 110 -14.44 -4.97 9.79
CA ASN A 110 -15.44 -5.84 9.19
C ASN A 110 -14.92 -6.48 7.90
N LEU A 111 -14.25 -5.70 7.04
CA LEU A 111 -13.64 -6.22 5.81
C LEU A 111 -12.60 -7.32 6.12
N MET A 112 -11.67 -7.07 7.07
CA MET A 112 -10.68 -8.09 7.46
C MET A 112 -11.34 -9.36 8.01
N THR A 113 -12.35 -9.20 8.86
CA THR A 113 -13.11 -10.33 9.43
C THR A 113 -13.82 -11.13 8.34
N ARG A 114 -14.45 -10.45 7.38
CA ARG A 114 -15.14 -11.07 6.25
C ARG A 114 -14.14 -11.79 5.35
N THR A 115 -12.98 -11.20 5.08
CA THR A 115 -11.93 -11.83 4.28
C THR A 115 -11.42 -13.12 4.92
N MET A 116 -11.11 -13.10 6.22
CA MET A 116 -10.61 -14.30 6.95
C MET A 116 -11.59 -15.47 6.96
N THR A 117 -12.89 -15.18 6.95
CA THR A 117 -13.95 -16.19 7.03
C THR A 117 -14.55 -16.57 5.67
N TYR A 118 -14.21 -15.83 4.60
CA TYR A 118 -14.89 -15.92 3.31
C TYR A 118 -14.86 -17.33 2.72
N LYS A 119 -13.69 -17.97 2.72
CA LYS A 119 -13.49 -19.32 2.16
C LYS A 119 -14.34 -20.39 2.85
N HIS A 120 -14.68 -20.20 4.12
CA HIS A 120 -15.52 -21.16 4.86
C HIS A 120 -16.95 -21.22 4.29
N TYR A 121 -17.47 -20.09 3.82
CA TYR A 121 -18.83 -19.95 3.31
C TYR A 121 -18.93 -20.03 1.77
N HIS A 122 -17.80 -20.01 1.06
CA HIS A 122 -17.72 -20.02 -0.40
C HIS A 122 -16.69 -21.05 -0.87
N GLN A 123 -16.86 -22.31 -0.46
CA GLN A 123 -15.86 -23.37 -0.66
C GLN A 123 -15.67 -23.75 -2.14
N ASP A 124 -16.69 -23.54 -2.96
CA ASP A 124 -16.70 -23.93 -4.38
C ASP A 124 -16.17 -22.83 -5.33
N GLU A 125 -15.71 -21.70 -4.80
CA GLU A 125 -15.14 -20.61 -5.60
C GLU A 125 -13.62 -20.75 -5.77
N ASP A 126 -13.10 -20.30 -6.92
CA ASP A 126 -11.66 -20.23 -7.16
C ASP A 126 -11.02 -19.01 -6.48
N TYR A 127 -9.80 -19.14 -5.97
CA TYR A 127 -9.06 -18.04 -5.33
C TYR A 127 -7.66 -17.93 -5.93
N VAL A 128 -7.58 -17.54 -7.21
CA VAL A 128 -6.33 -17.49 -8.00
C VAL A 128 -5.23 -16.68 -7.29
N PHE A 129 -5.62 -15.61 -6.60
CA PHE A 129 -4.73 -14.76 -5.81
C PHE A 129 -5.14 -14.72 -4.34
N GLU A 130 -5.58 -15.85 -3.78
CA GLU A 130 -5.89 -16.00 -2.35
C GLU A 130 -6.77 -14.88 -1.74
N GLU A 131 -6.25 -14.13 -0.77
CA GLU A 131 -6.90 -13.02 -0.07
C GLU A 131 -7.17 -11.83 -1.00
N GLN A 132 -6.31 -11.56 -1.97
CA GLN A 132 -6.50 -10.49 -2.96
C GLN A 132 -7.77 -10.74 -3.78
N SER A 133 -8.03 -11.99 -4.16
CA SER A 133 -9.25 -12.36 -4.88
C SER A 133 -10.51 -12.08 -4.04
N ILE A 134 -10.41 -12.30 -2.72
CA ILE A 134 -11.51 -12.05 -1.78
C ILE A 134 -11.71 -10.56 -1.55
N PHE A 135 -10.62 -9.80 -1.34
CA PHE A 135 -10.69 -8.35 -1.23
C PHE A 135 -11.37 -7.75 -2.46
N ALA A 136 -10.96 -8.14 -3.67
CA ALA A 136 -11.59 -7.68 -4.91
C ALA A 136 -13.09 -8.00 -4.94
N ARG A 137 -13.50 -9.22 -4.57
CA ARG A 137 -14.93 -9.58 -4.54
C ARG A 137 -15.73 -8.72 -3.57
N LEU A 138 -15.24 -8.57 -2.35
CA LEU A 138 -15.91 -7.80 -1.31
C LEU A 138 -15.98 -6.32 -1.70
N THR A 139 -14.84 -5.71 -2.05
CA THR A 139 -14.78 -4.28 -2.30
C THR A 139 -15.29 -3.84 -3.67
N GLU A 140 -15.47 -4.75 -4.64
CA GLU A 140 -16.04 -4.39 -5.94
C GLU A 140 -17.52 -4.76 -6.09
N LYS A 141 -18.03 -5.74 -5.33
CA LYS A 141 -19.34 -6.34 -5.58
C LYS A 141 -20.27 -6.37 -4.37
N ASP A 142 -19.74 -6.47 -3.15
CA ASP A 142 -20.57 -6.58 -1.95
C ASP A 142 -21.16 -5.21 -1.58
N GLU A 143 -22.48 -5.15 -1.34
CA GLU A 143 -23.19 -3.91 -1.02
C GLU A 143 -22.70 -3.27 0.30
N GLU A 144 -22.12 -4.06 1.21
CA GLU A 144 -21.57 -3.57 2.48
C GLU A 144 -20.26 -2.79 2.28
N PHE A 145 -19.45 -3.13 1.28
CA PHE A 145 -18.08 -2.62 1.15
C PHE A 145 -17.84 -1.77 -0.09
N LYS A 146 -18.61 -1.96 -1.17
CA LYS A 146 -18.24 -1.43 -2.47
C LYS A 146 -18.28 0.10 -2.60
N LYS A 147 -18.96 0.81 -1.69
CA LYS A 147 -19.13 2.27 -1.78
C LYS A 147 -18.01 3.04 -1.11
N GLU A 148 -17.30 2.41 -0.19
CA GLU A 148 -16.23 3.00 0.62
C GLU A 148 -14.83 2.67 0.07
N MET A 149 -14.78 2.05 -1.10
CA MET A 149 -13.55 1.70 -1.80
C MET A 149 -13.34 2.57 -3.04
N ILE A 150 -12.08 2.95 -3.28
CA ILE A 150 -11.69 3.64 -4.50
C ILE A 150 -10.41 3.05 -5.10
N TYR A 151 -10.35 3.03 -6.43
CA TYR A 151 -9.14 2.80 -7.19
C TYR A 151 -8.47 4.12 -7.54
N VAL A 152 -7.19 4.25 -7.24
CA VAL A 152 -6.34 5.37 -7.67
C VAL A 152 -5.36 4.92 -8.75
N PRO A 153 -4.71 5.85 -9.48
CA PRO A 153 -3.62 5.49 -10.36
C PRO A 153 -2.57 4.68 -9.60
N ARG A 154 -2.31 3.46 -10.07
CA ARG A 154 -1.43 2.52 -9.37
C ARG A 154 0.00 3.05 -9.21
N SER A 155 0.46 3.88 -10.14
CA SER A 155 1.74 4.60 -10.06
C SER A 155 1.86 5.50 -8.83
N TRP A 156 0.78 5.79 -8.11
CA TRP A 156 0.84 6.63 -6.94
C TRP A 156 1.62 6.01 -5.80
N PHE A 157 1.37 4.75 -5.49
CA PHE A 157 2.04 4.08 -4.39
C PHE A 157 2.23 2.57 -4.59
N ASN A 158 1.96 2.04 -5.79
CA ASN A 158 2.06 0.61 -6.10
C ASN A 158 2.57 0.39 -7.53
N ALA A 159 3.49 1.25 -7.99
CA ALA A 159 4.02 1.25 -9.35
C ALA A 159 4.79 -0.05 -9.65
N TYR A 160 4.67 -0.58 -10.86
CA TYR A 160 5.50 -1.70 -11.32
C TYR A 160 6.72 -1.18 -12.05
N PHE A 161 7.89 -1.62 -11.62
CA PHE A 161 9.15 -1.15 -12.20
C PHE A 161 9.33 -1.53 -13.69
N TYR A 162 8.79 -2.67 -14.13
CA TYR A 162 8.95 -3.15 -15.52
C TYR A 162 7.97 -2.50 -16.49
N GLN A 163 7.00 -1.74 -15.98
CA GLN A 163 6.15 -0.90 -16.81
C GLN A 163 6.75 0.50 -16.86
N LEU A 164 7.50 0.78 -17.93
CA LEU A 164 8.16 2.06 -18.17
C LEU A 164 7.24 3.29 -18.04
N GLN A 165 5.92 3.11 -18.15
CA GLN A 165 4.93 4.17 -17.98
C GLN A 165 4.65 4.55 -16.52
N GLU A 166 4.98 3.67 -15.57
CA GLU A 166 4.71 3.85 -14.14
C GLU A 166 5.93 4.23 -13.32
N ALA A 167 7.13 3.87 -13.78
CA ALA A 167 8.39 4.28 -13.17
C ALA A 167 8.75 5.74 -13.52
N LYS A 168 7.94 6.69 -13.03
CA LYS A 168 8.14 8.12 -13.28
C LYS A 168 9.16 8.73 -12.30
N PRO A 169 9.88 9.79 -12.69
CA PRO A 169 10.65 10.59 -11.74
C PRO A 169 9.77 11.04 -10.57
N GLY A 170 10.30 10.99 -9.35
CA GLY A 170 9.59 11.44 -8.15
C GLY A 170 8.61 10.44 -7.52
N ILE A 171 8.38 9.25 -8.08
CA ILE A 171 7.43 8.28 -7.51
C ILE A 171 7.79 7.87 -6.07
N LEU A 172 6.79 7.69 -5.23
CA LEU A 172 6.96 7.25 -3.85
C LEU A 172 7.59 5.86 -3.78
N LEU A 173 7.01 4.88 -4.46
CA LEU A 173 7.29 3.46 -4.24
C LEU A 173 7.23 2.66 -5.53
N SER A 174 8.08 1.63 -5.60
CA SER A 174 8.05 0.60 -6.63
C SER A 174 7.82 -0.79 -6.02
N HIS A 175 6.93 -1.58 -6.62
CA HIS A 175 6.53 -2.92 -6.18
C HIS A 175 7.00 -3.97 -7.21
N PHE A 176 7.52 -5.10 -6.69
CA PHE A 176 8.15 -6.17 -7.46
C PHE A 176 7.39 -7.51 -7.28
N PRO A 177 6.11 -7.61 -7.68
CA PRO A 177 5.22 -8.72 -7.31
C PRO A 177 5.56 -10.07 -7.96
N HIS A 178 6.43 -10.08 -8.98
CA HIS A 178 6.79 -11.32 -9.67
C HIS A 178 8.09 -11.92 -9.11
N PRO A 179 8.15 -13.24 -8.86
CA PRO A 179 9.34 -13.90 -8.33
C PRO A 179 10.62 -13.65 -9.13
N ASP A 180 10.49 -13.64 -10.45
CA ASP A 180 11.61 -13.41 -11.36
C ASP A 180 12.16 -11.98 -11.28
N PHE A 181 11.46 -11.05 -10.66
CA PHE A 181 11.91 -9.66 -10.60
C PHE A 181 12.62 -9.28 -9.32
N LYS A 182 12.84 -10.24 -8.41
CA LYS A 182 13.50 -10.01 -7.12
C LYS A 182 14.93 -9.49 -7.27
N TRP A 183 15.65 -9.81 -8.36
CA TRP A 183 16.99 -9.25 -8.58
C TRP A 183 16.95 -7.76 -8.92
N HIS A 184 15.85 -7.26 -9.52
CA HIS A 184 15.72 -5.84 -9.84
C HIS A 184 15.65 -4.97 -8.59
N ILE A 185 15.23 -5.52 -7.45
CA ILE A 185 15.31 -4.83 -6.16
C ILE A 185 16.74 -4.34 -5.91
N TYR A 186 17.76 -5.15 -6.20
CA TYR A 186 19.15 -4.74 -6.01
C TYR A 186 19.59 -3.63 -6.95
N GLU A 187 19.13 -3.64 -8.21
CA GLU A 187 19.43 -2.57 -9.17
C GLU A 187 18.78 -1.25 -8.76
N TRP A 188 17.53 -1.29 -8.31
CA TRP A 188 16.82 -0.10 -7.84
C TRP A 188 17.37 0.45 -6.52
N LEU A 189 17.86 -0.41 -5.63
CA LEU A 189 18.60 0.04 -4.45
C LEU A 189 19.89 0.78 -4.82
N LYS A 190 20.61 0.37 -5.88
CA LYS A 190 21.78 1.12 -6.37
C LYS A 190 21.40 2.49 -6.94
N ILE A 191 20.27 2.57 -7.65
CA ILE A 191 19.74 3.84 -8.14
C ILE A 191 19.44 4.77 -6.96
N LEU A 192 18.81 4.24 -5.91
CA LEU A 192 18.53 5.01 -4.69
C LEU A 192 19.79 5.47 -3.96
N ASP A 193 20.82 4.63 -3.93
CA ASP A 193 22.09 5.01 -3.32
C ASP A 193 22.78 6.13 -4.12
N ALA A 194 22.64 6.15 -5.45
CA ALA A 194 23.13 7.25 -6.29
C ALA A 194 22.31 8.54 -6.09
N ASP A 195 20.99 8.45 -5.93
CA ASP A 195 20.09 9.58 -5.68
C ASP A 195 20.33 10.26 -4.30
N LYS A 196 21.11 9.64 -3.40
CA LYS A 196 21.54 10.24 -2.13
C LYS A 196 22.73 11.18 -2.28
N ASP A 197 23.46 11.10 -3.38
CA ASP A 197 24.66 11.90 -3.60
C ASP A 197 24.26 13.29 -4.11
N GLU A 198 24.55 14.33 -3.32
CA GLU A 198 24.26 15.74 -3.65
C GLU A 198 24.97 16.23 -4.93
N GLN A 199 25.99 15.50 -5.40
CA GLN A 199 26.66 15.79 -6.68
C GLN A 199 25.85 15.33 -7.89
N TYR A 200 24.84 14.49 -7.69
CA TYR A 200 23.91 14.02 -8.72
C TYR A 200 22.57 14.73 -8.60
N ASN A 201 21.95 15.05 -9.73
CA ASN A 201 20.57 15.54 -9.76
C ASN A 201 19.63 14.36 -9.51
N PRO A 202 18.97 14.24 -8.33
CA PRO A 202 18.20 13.06 -7.98
C PRO A 202 17.03 12.88 -8.95
N VAL A 203 16.85 11.66 -9.45
CA VAL A 203 15.76 11.37 -10.42
C VAL A 203 14.47 11.07 -9.67
N TYR A 204 14.55 10.30 -8.59
CA TYR A 204 13.40 9.83 -7.82
C TYR A 204 13.26 10.56 -6.50
N ASN A 205 14.33 10.84 -5.77
CA ASN A 205 14.26 11.49 -4.45
C ASN A 205 14.04 13.02 -4.56
N LYS A 206 12.85 13.43 -4.99
CA LYS A 206 12.49 14.84 -5.28
C LYS A 206 11.42 15.38 -4.34
N PRO A 207 11.45 16.67 -3.97
CA PRO A 207 10.37 17.31 -3.22
C PRO A 207 8.99 17.09 -3.86
N TYR A 208 7.94 16.98 -3.06
CA TYR A 208 6.56 16.77 -3.52
C TYR A 208 6.14 17.75 -4.62
N GLU A 209 6.50 19.03 -4.46
CA GLU A 209 6.16 20.12 -5.38
C GLU A 209 6.81 19.96 -6.77
N GLU A 210 7.90 19.20 -6.86
CA GLU A 210 8.65 18.95 -8.11
C GLU A 210 8.23 17.64 -8.79
N THR A 211 7.28 16.90 -8.22
CA THR A 211 6.74 15.67 -8.80
C THR A 211 5.46 15.92 -9.59
N ASP A 212 4.95 14.87 -10.25
CA ASP A 212 3.64 14.92 -10.90
C ASP A 212 2.47 14.85 -9.89
N TYR A 213 2.72 14.45 -8.63
CA TYR A 213 1.67 14.22 -7.63
C TYR A 213 0.74 15.41 -7.41
N PRO A 214 1.21 16.67 -7.20
CA PRO A 214 0.31 17.80 -6.95
C PRO A 214 -0.71 17.99 -8.08
N LYS A 215 -0.28 17.81 -9.32
CA LYS A 215 -1.13 17.95 -10.50
C LYS A 215 -2.05 16.75 -10.68
N GLU A 216 -1.54 15.53 -10.50
CA GLU A 216 -2.32 14.30 -10.67
C GLU A 216 -3.40 14.16 -9.60
N ILE A 217 -3.06 14.37 -8.33
CA ILE A 217 -3.98 14.28 -7.20
C ILE A 217 -5.11 15.31 -7.33
N LYS A 218 -4.75 16.57 -7.62
CA LYS A 218 -5.74 17.64 -7.84
C LYS A 218 -6.67 17.37 -9.03
N ARG A 219 -6.21 16.63 -10.04
CA ARG A 219 -7.03 16.29 -11.21
C ARG A 219 -7.95 15.10 -10.95
N PHE A 220 -7.52 14.18 -10.10
CA PHE A 220 -8.24 12.94 -9.82
C PHE A 220 -9.45 13.18 -8.90
N TRP A 221 -9.26 13.95 -7.84
CA TRP A 221 -10.32 14.38 -6.92
C TRP A 221 -11.14 15.53 -7.50
#